data_AF-A0A6L9KQB5-F1
#
_entry.id   AF-A0A6L9KQB5-F1
#
_cell.length_a   1.000
_cell.length_b   1.000
_cell.length_c   1.000
_cell.angle_alpha   90.00
_cell.angle_beta   90.00
_cell.angle_gamma   90.00
#
_symmetry.space_group_name_H-M   'P 1'
#
loop_
_entity.id
_entity.type
_entity.pdbx_description
1 polymer ?
#
loop_
_entity_poly.entity_id
_entity_poly.type
_entity_poly.pdbx_seq_one_letter_code
_entity_poly.pdbx_strand_id
1 'polypeptide(L)'
;MNWKTDQPFVCLSDDAKVSRDKALWESEDLGGVTVNNNPVPKPIIGLIILTIITAFLVTTPLWGQRPTAGMYQGYVDSMDTPEVKAAKTDKEAMEKIVAMNKGTHFDALLERHPVTMDYLRLIRPQEKELEQKQQSGDKNYQDLKDYEVVGDKIVKANFEGNFREDGTRIRQQPSWDKGFTIDVFYVSYFLTFVFIIIKRLPPTTWQPKHGNQTTDVKINY
;
A
#
# COMPACT_ATOMS: atom_id res chain seq x y z
N MET A 1 -29.51 16.73 4.97
CA MET A 1 -28.64 16.26 3.87
C MET A 1 -29.52 15.39 3.01
N ASN A 2 -29.92 15.86 1.83
CA ASN A 2 -30.98 15.21 1.06
C ASN A 2 -30.34 14.24 0.07
N TRP A 3 -30.40 12.94 0.37
CA TRP A 3 -29.90 11.86 -0.47
C TRP A 3 -31.05 11.26 -1.27
N LYS A 4 -30.86 11.12 -2.56
CA LYS A 4 -31.78 10.47 -3.49
C LYS A 4 -31.24 9.07 -3.81
N THR A 5 -31.99 8.02 -3.47
CA THR A 5 -31.55 6.61 -3.56
C THR A 5 -32.38 5.75 -4.52
N ASP A 6 -33.35 6.34 -5.21
CA ASP A 6 -34.18 5.68 -6.23
C ASP A 6 -33.39 5.37 -7.51
N GLN A 7 -32.46 6.25 -7.89
CA GLN A 7 -31.56 6.08 -9.04
C GLN A 7 -30.11 6.45 -8.67
N PRO A 8 -29.46 5.68 -7.79
CA PRO A 8 -28.15 6.05 -7.20
C PRO A 8 -27.02 6.12 -8.23
N PHE A 9 -27.16 5.40 -9.35
CA PHE A 9 -26.21 5.45 -10.46
C PHE A 9 -26.42 6.65 -11.39
N VAL A 10 -27.53 7.38 -11.28
CA VAL A 10 -27.82 8.58 -12.08
C VAL A 10 -27.46 9.84 -11.31
N CYS A 11 -28.03 10.04 -10.13
CA CYS A 11 -27.75 11.17 -9.24
C CYS A 11 -28.15 10.83 -7.80
N LEU A 12 -27.32 11.22 -6.83
CA LEU A 12 -27.54 11.06 -5.39
C LEU A 12 -28.08 12.33 -4.72
N SER A 13 -28.17 13.44 -5.45
CA SER A 13 -28.72 14.71 -4.96
C SER A 13 -30.22 14.80 -5.24
N ASP A 14 -30.95 15.46 -4.35
CA ASP A 14 -32.36 15.76 -4.54
C ASP A 14 -32.59 16.79 -5.66
N ASP A 15 -33.78 16.73 -6.28
CA ASP A 15 -34.10 17.54 -7.46
C ASP A 15 -34.05 19.06 -7.16
N ALA A 16 -34.30 19.46 -5.92
CA ALA A 16 -34.20 20.83 -5.44
C ALA A 16 -32.74 21.33 -5.38
N LYS A 17 -31.81 20.51 -4.88
CA LYS A 17 -30.37 20.84 -4.92
C LYS A 17 -29.89 20.90 -6.36
N VAL A 18 -30.23 19.90 -7.18
CA VAL A 18 -29.82 19.86 -8.59
C VAL A 18 -30.27 21.12 -9.32
N SER A 19 -31.53 21.54 -9.16
CA SER A 19 -32.04 22.76 -9.80
C SER A 19 -31.30 24.04 -9.37
N ARG A 20 -30.99 24.15 -8.07
CA ARG A 20 -30.20 25.27 -7.53
C ARG A 20 -28.77 25.27 -8.04
N ASP A 21 -28.11 24.11 -8.09
CA ASP A 21 -26.74 24.00 -8.58
C ASP A 21 -26.67 24.34 -10.08
N LYS A 22 -27.68 23.91 -10.87
CA LYS A 22 -27.80 24.28 -12.29
C LYS A 22 -27.94 25.79 -12.47
N ALA A 23 -28.86 26.41 -11.73
CA ALA A 23 -29.10 27.85 -11.79
C ALA A 23 -27.86 28.66 -11.38
N LEU A 24 -27.17 28.23 -10.32
CA LEU A 24 -25.91 28.85 -9.89
C LEU A 24 -24.87 28.80 -11.02
N TRP A 25 -24.65 27.61 -11.59
CA TRP A 25 -23.67 27.42 -12.66
C TRP A 25 -23.98 28.25 -13.91
N GLU A 26 -25.25 28.34 -14.31
CA GLU A 26 -25.67 29.16 -15.45
C GLU A 26 -25.54 30.67 -15.18
N SER A 27 -25.60 31.09 -13.90
CA SER A 27 -25.46 32.49 -13.50
C SER A 27 -24.01 32.96 -13.32
N GLU A 28 -23.06 32.04 -13.21
CA GLU A 28 -21.64 32.38 -13.02
C GLU A 28 -21.02 32.92 -14.32
N ASP A 29 -20.57 34.18 -14.27
CA ASP A 29 -19.77 34.81 -15.32
C ASP A 29 -18.28 34.51 -15.08
N LEU A 30 -17.70 33.64 -15.89
CA LEU A 30 -16.33 33.14 -15.77
C LEU A 30 -15.28 34.10 -16.39
N GLY A 31 -15.55 35.40 -16.43
CA GLY A 31 -14.57 36.41 -16.85
C GLY A 31 -14.16 36.32 -18.32
N GLY A 32 -15.10 35.90 -19.20
CA GLY A 32 -14.89 35.83 -20.65
C GLY A 32 -14.29 34.51 -21.17
N VAL A 33 -13.91 33.57 -20.29
CA VAL A 33 -13.53 32.20 -20.69
C VAL A 33 -14.54 31.22 -20.10
N THR A 34 -15.43 30.70 -20.93
CA THR A 34 -16.39 29.67 -20.53
C THR A 34 -15.78 28.28 -20.79
N VAL A 35 -15.83 27.42 -19.78
CA VAL A 35 -15.38 26.02 -19.92
C VAL A 35 -16.62 25.15 -20.00
N ASN A 36 -16.84 24.53 -21.16
CA ASN A 36 -17.92 23.55 -21.31
C ASN A 36 -17.62 22.34 -20.41
N ASN A 37 -18.57 21.97 -19.55
CA ASN A 37 -18.49 20.75 -18.76
C ASN A 37 -18.91 19.55 -19.62
N ASN A 38 -18.02 19.16 -20.53
CA ASN A 38 -18.18 17.96 -21.34
C ASN A 38 -17.79 16.72 -20.51
N PRO A 39 -18.49 15.58 -20.69
CA PRO A 39 -18.06 14.35 -20.08
C PRO A 39 -16.64 14.00 -20.56
N VAL A 40 -15.81 13.53 -19.64
CA VAL A 40 -14.47 13.05 -19.99
C VAL A 40 -14.60 11.94 -21.05
N PRO A 41 -13.84 12.03 -22.17
CA PRO A 41 -13.84 10.99 -23.19
C PRO A 41 -13.61 9.60 -22.60
N LYS A 42 -14.46 8.63 -22.98
CA LYS A 42 -14.37 7.24 -22.49
C LYS A 42 -12.96 6.62 -22.61
N PRO A 43 -12.18 6.88 -23.68
CA PRO A 43 -10.81 6.37 -23.76
C PRO A 43 -9.90 6.90 -22.64
N ILE A 44 -10.05 8.17 -22.25
CA ILE A 44 -9.28 8.78 -21.16
C ILE A 44 -9.66 8.15 -19.82
N ILE A 45 -10.95 7.88 -19.59
CA ILE A 45 -11.41 7.14 -18.40
C ILE A 45 -10.76 5.75 -18.35
N GLY A 46 -10.74 5.05 -19.48
CA GLY A 46 -10.08 3.74 -19.60
C GLY A 46 -8.58 3.81 -19.30
N LEU A 47 -7.89 4.84 -19.80
CA LEU A 47 -6.47 5.08 -19.49
C LEU A 47 -6.23 5.36 -18.00
N ILE A 48 -7.10 6.12 -17.34
CA ILE A 48 -6.98 6.38 -15.89
C ILE A 48 -7.13 5.07 -15.10
N ILE A 49 -8.14 4.26 -15.41
CA ILE A 49 -8.35 2.96 -14.75
C ILE A 49 -7.14 2.05 -14.98
N LEU A 50 -6.65 1.97 -16.22
CA LEU A 50 -5.47 1.17 -16.55
C LEU A 50 -4.23 1.67 -15.79
N THR A 51 -4.05 2.99 -15.69
CA THR A 51 -2.94 3.60 -14.94
C THR A 51 -3.01 3.25 -13.47
N ILE A 52 -4.20 3.32 -12.86
CA ILE A 52 -4.42 2.91 -11.47
C ILE A 52 -4.02 1.44 -11.31
N ILE A 53 -4.58 0.53 -12.11
CA ILE A 53 -4.26 -0.91 -12.04
C ILE A 53 -2.77 -1.16 -12.23
N THR A 54 -2.14 -0.50 -13.20
CA THR A 54 -0.71 -0.65 -13.47
C THR A 54 0.12 -0.16 -12.30
N ALA A 55 -0.23 0.98 -11.70
CA ALA A 55 0.43 1.48 -10.52
C ALA A 55 0.38 0.45 -9.38
N PHE A 56 -0.79 -0.15 -9.11
CA PHE A 56 -0.91 -1.23 -8.12
C PHE A 56 -0.01 -2.43 -8.41
N LEU A 57 -0.02 -2.92 -9.64
CA LEU A 57 0.77 -4.09 -10.02
C LEU A 57 2.27 -3.83 -9.90
N VAL A 58 2.70 -2.59 -10.12
CA VAL A 58 4.10 -2.18 -9.95
C VAL A 58 4.42 -1.91 -8.47
N THR A 59 3.47 -1.43 -7.68
CA THR A 59 3.68 -1.14 -6.24
C THR A 59 3.58 -2.37 -5.34
N THR A 60 2.99 -3.48 -5.79
CA THR A 60 3.07 -4.79 -5.12
C THR A 60 4.47 -5.39 -5.38
N PRO A 61 5.52 -5.09 -4.59
CA PRO A 61 5.66 -5.44 -3.16
C PRO A 61 6.45 -4.38 -2.35
N LEU A 62 6.30 -3.10 -2.69
CA LEU A 62 7.16 -2.01 -2.21
C LEU A 62 6.88 -1.61 -0.75
N TRP A 63 5.65 -1.81 -0.24
CA TRP A 63 5.21 -1.14 1.00
C TRP A 63 4.59 -2.03 2.08
N GLY A 64 4.59 -3.36 1.92
CA GLY A 64 3.88 -4.23 2.86
C GLY A 64 4.67 -5.37 3.48
N GLN A 65 5.89 -5.64 3.03
CA GLN A 65 6.68 -6.74 3.62
C GLN A 65 7.31 -6.28 4.94
N ARG A 66 7.01 -7.00 6.02
CA ARG A 66 7.65 -6.77 7.33
C ARG A 66 8.98 -7.53 7.40
N PRO A 67 10.01 -6.95 8.04
CA PRO A 67 11.26 -7.67 8.28
C PRO A 67 11.03 -8.80 9.28
N THR A 68 11.58 -9.98 8.98
CA THR A 68 11.51 -11.15 9.85
C THR A 68 12.84 -11.37 10.55
N ALA A 69 12.84 -12.05 11.71
CA ALA A 69 14.08 -12.33 12.44
C ALA A 69 15.06 -13.14 11.58
N GLY A 70 14.56 -14.14 10.85
CA GLY A 70 15.38 -14.98 9.98
C GLY A 70 16.10 -14.23 8.84
N MET A 71 15.68 -13.01 8.51
CA MET A 71 16.40 -12.16 7.55
C MET A 71 17.67 -11.56 8.14
N TYR A 72 17.69 -11.30 9.45
CA TYR A 72 18.83 -10.70 10.15
C TYR A 72 19.77 -11.71 10.81
N GLN A 73 19.40 -12.99 10.81
CA GLN A 73 20.20 -14.06 11.41
C GLN A 73 21.67 -14.03 10.98
N GLY A 74 21.92 -13.96 9.67
CA GLY A 74 23.30 -13.87 9.15
C GLY A 74 24.05 -12.63 9.65
N TYR A 75 23.35 -11.51 9.85
CA TYR A 75 23.95 -10.30 10.40
C TYR A 75 24.29 -10.49 11.89
N VAL A 76 23.39 -11.10 12.67
CA VAL A 76 23.59 -11.37 14.09
C VAL A 76 24.71 -12.38 14.32
N ASP A 77 24.80 -13.43 13.51
CA ASP A 77 25.90 -14.40 13.53
C ASP A 77 27.24 -13.73 13.21
N SER A 78 27.23 -12.84 12.22
CA SER A 78 28.43 -12.12 11.79
C SER A 78 28.95 -11.14 12.84
N MET A 79 28.12 -10.67 13.78
CA MET A 79 28.56 -9.84 14.91
C MET A 79 29.60 -10.54 15.79
N ASP A 80 29.61 -11.87 15.80
CA ASP A 80 30.53 -12.65 16.62
C ASP A 80 31.89 -12.90 15.95
N THR A 81 32.04 -12.57 14.68
CA THR A 81 33.29 -12.77 13.92
C THR A 81 34.41 -11.86 14.42
N PRO A 82 35.67 -12.33 14.39
CA PRO A 82 36.81 -11.54 14.86
C PRO A 82 37.00 -10.25 14.04
N GLU A 83 36.68 -10.27 12.76
CA GLU A 83 36.83 -9.15 11.83
C GLU A 83 35.87 -8.00 12.15
N VAL A 84 34.64 -8.32 12.57
CA VAL A 84 33.62 -7.35 13.01
C VAL A 84 33.94 -6.84 14.41
N LYS A 85 34.38 -7.71 15.33
CA LYS A 85 34.81 -7.31 16.68
C LYS A 85 36.05 -6.43 16.69
N ALA A 86 36.93 -6.58 15.70
CA ALA A 86 38.12 -5.77 15.53
C ALA A 86 37.86 -4.41 14.87
N ALA A 87 36.64 -4.15 14.39
CA ALA A 87 36.29 -2.86 13.79
C ALA A 87 36.35 -1.73 14.83
N LYS A 88 36.86 -0.56 14.42
CA LYS A 88 37.03 0.59 15.33
C LYS A 88 35.76 1.40 15.51
N THR A 89 34.83 1.30 14.57
CA THR A 89 33.58 2.04 14.57
C THR A 89 32.41 1.15 14.17
N ASP A 90 31.22 1.48 14.65
CA ASP A 90 29.99 0.75 14.33
C ASP A 90 29.67 0.78 12.83
N LYS A 91 30.05 1.85 12.14
CA LYS A 91 29.92 1.95 10.68
C LYS A 91 30.80 0.92 9.97
N GLU A 92 32.07 0.83 10.36
CA GLU A 92 33.01 -0.16 9.81
C GLU A 92 32.56 -1.61 10.12
N ALA A 93 32.05 -1.84 11.33
CA ALA A 93 31.48 -3.13 11.73
C ALA A 93 30.30 -3.52 10.83
N MET A 94 29.37 -2.59 10.58
CA MET A 94 28.22 -2.82 9.71
C MET A 94 28.62 -3.05 8.24
N GLU A 95 29.57 -2.29 7.71
CA GLU A 95 30.07 -2.51 6.34
C GLU A 95 30.63 -3.92 6.16
N LYS A 96 31.36 -4.44 7.16
CA LYS A 96 31.86 -5.82 7.16
C LYS A 96 30.74 -6.84 7.27
N ILE A 97 29.78 -6.65 8.19
CA ILE A 97 28.62 -7.53 8.33
C ILE A 97 27.84 -7.61 7.01
N VAL A 98 27.53 -6.45 6.40
CA VAL A 98 26.82 -6.39 5.12
C VAL A 98 27.62 -7.12 4.04
N ALA A 99 28.94 -6.92 3.95
CA ALA A 99 29.79 -7.57 2.96
C ALA A 99 29.83 -9.11 3.12
N MET A 100 29.86 -9.61 4.36
CA MET A 100 29.87 -11.05 4.65
C MET A 100 28.55 -11.76 4.28
N ASN A 101 27.45 -11.01 4.22
CA ASN A 101 26.10 -11.54 4.03
C ASN A 101 25.50 -11.17 2.66
N LYS A 102 26.33 -10.83 1.67
CA LYS A 102 25.90 -10.63 0.27
C LYS A 102 25.73 -11.97 -0.46
N GLY A 103 24.93 -11.97 -1.51
CA GLY A 103 24.67 -13.13 -2.37
C GLY A 103 23.59 -14.05 -1.80
N THR A 104 22.82 -13.58 -0.82
CA THR A 104 21.73 -14.33 -0.22
C THR A 104 20.41 -14.01 -0.92
N HIS A 105 19.41 -14.89 -0.76
CA HIS A 105 18.06 -14.62 -1.24
C HIS A 105 17.37 -13.44 -0.50
N PHE A 106 18.01 -12.90 0.55
CA PHE A 106 17.53 -11.77 1.33
C PHE A 106 18.13 -10.41 0.90
N ASP A 107 19.06 -10.37 -0.05
CA ASP A 107 19.80 -9.14 -0.41
C ASP A 107 18.87 -7.96 -0.73
N ALA A 108 17.87 -8.17 -1.59
CA ALA A 108 16.90 -7.15 -1.96
C ALA A 108 15.99 -6.71 -0.80
N LEU A 109 15.83 -7.54 0.22
CA LEU A 109 15.04 -7.23 1.42
C LEU A 109 15.88 -6.47 2.45
N LEU A 110 17.14 -6.86 2.63
CA LEU A 110 18.11 -6.16 3.48
C LEU A 110 18.41 -4.75 2.98
N GLU A 111 18.37 -4.54 1.66
CA GLU A 111 18.46 -3.19 1.08
C GLU A 111 17.23 -2.32 1.41
N ARG A 112 16.05 -2.92 1.47
CA ARG A 112 14.79 -2.21 1.80
C ARG A 112 14.61 -1.96 3.30
N HIS A 113 15.20 -2.80 4.14
CA HIS A 113 15.16 -2.68 5.59
C HIS A 113 16.59 -2.55 6.15
N PRO A 114 17.25 -1.40 5.95
CA PRO A 114 18.57 -1.17 6.50
C PRO A 114 18.51 -1.13 8.02
N VAL A 115 19.49 -1.77 8.67
CA VAL A 115 19.62 -1.83 10.12
C VAL A 115 20.94 -1.22 10.58
N THR A 116 20.95 -0.70 11.80
CA THR A 116 22.15 -0.14 12.45
C THR A 116 22.76 -1.16 13.41
N MET A 117 24.01 -0.94 13.81
CA MET A 117 24.69 -1.81 14.77
C MET A 117 23.97 -1.86 16.12
N ASP A 118 23.47 -0.72 16.59
CA ASP A 118 22.68 -0.64 17.82
C ASP A 118 21.40 -1.46 17.73
N TYR A 119 20.74 -1.44 16.58
CA TYR A 119 19.58 -2.26 16.32
C TYR A 119 19.91 -3.75 16.42
N LEU A 120 21.00 -4.17 15.77
CA LEU A 120 21.48 -5.55 15.85
C LEU A 120 21.78 -5.97 17.31
N ARG A 121 22.36 -5.08 18.11
CA ARG A 121 22.62 -5.33 19.54
C ARG A 121 21.32 -5.54 20.34
N LEU A 122 20.23 -4.87 19.97
CA LEU A 122 18.92 -5.00 20.63
C LEU A 122 18.20 -6.30 20.26
N ILE A 123 18.24 -6.70 18.98
CA ILE A 123 17.54 -7.90 18.49
C ILE A 123 18.32 -9.18 18.80
N ARG A 124 19.66 -9.12 18.80
CA ARG A 124 20.55 -10.27 19.05
C ARG A 124 20.19 -11.12 20.28
N PRO A 125 19.97 -10.56 21.49
CA PRO A 125 19.62 -11.40 22.64
C PRO A 125 18.30 -12.14 22.46
N GLN A 126 17.32 -11.50 21.80
CA GLN A 126 16.00 -12.09 21.54
C GLN A 126 16.11 -13.20 20.48
N GLU A 127 16.93 -13.00 19.46
CA GLU A 127 17.18 -14.01 18.44
C GLU A 127 17.89 -15.24 19.02
N LYS A 128 18.93 -15.03 19.84
CA LYS A 128 19.61 -16.14 20.54
C LYS A 128 18.69 -16.88 21.50
N GLU A 129 17.75 -16.20 22.15
CA GLU A 129 16.73 -16.86 22.97
C GLU A 129 15.82 -17.76 22.13
N LEU A 130 15.44 -17.30 20.93
CA LEU A 130 14.66 -18.11 19.99
C LEU A 130 15.46 -19.31 19.48
N GLU A 131 16.73 -19.13 19.10
CA GLU A 131 17.62 -20.23 18.71
C GLU A 131 17.83 -21.24 19.84
N GLN A 132 17.95 -20.80 21.09
CA GLN A 132 18.01 -21.72 22.24
C GLN A 132 16.73 -22.52 22.40
N LYS A 133 15.55 -21.91 22.18
CA LYS A 133 14.26 -22.61 22.17
C LYS A 133 14.16 -23.62 21.03
N GLN A 134 14.76 -23.31 19.87
CA GLN A 134 14.90 -24.26 18.77
C GLN A 134 15.72 -25.49 19.20
N GLN A 135 16.90 -25.24 19.80
CA GLN A 135 17.84 -26.30 20.20
C GLN A 135 17.31 -27.16 21.34
N SER A 136 16.53 -26.59 22.26
CA SER A 136 15.90 -27.33 23.36
C SER A 136 14.68 -28.15 22.93
N GLY A 137 14.25 -28.03 21.67
CA GLY A 137 13.06 -28.72 21.16
C GLY A 137 11.77 -28.23 21.79
N ASP A 138 11.71 -26.96 22.21
CA ASP A 138 10.49 -26.37 22.77
C ASP A 138 9.37 -26.46 21.73
N LYS A 139 8.26 -27.10 22.11
CA LYS A 139 7.08 -27.26 21.25
C LYS A 139 6.44 -25.93 20.85
N ASN A 140 6.76 -24.84 21.55
CA ASN A 140 6.27 -23.50 21.24
C ASN A 140 7.16 -22.74 20.24
N TYR A 141 8.36 -23.25 19.95
CA TYR A 141 9.27 -22.66 18.97
C TYR A 141 8.70 -22.82 17.55
N GLN A 142 8.86 -21.77 16.75
CA GLN A 142 8.59 -21.77 15.32
C GLN A 142 9.83 -21.23 14.59
N ASP A 143 9.94 -21.48 13.29
CA ASP A 143 11.06 -20.99 12.48
C ASP A 143 11.25 -19.47 12.69
N LEU A 144 12.49 -18.98 12.69
CA LEU A 144 12.82 -17.54 12.81
C LEU A 144 12.08 -16.67 11.77
N LYS A 145 11.69 -17.25 10.64
CA LYS A 145 10.85 -16.59 9.62
C LYS A 145 9.41 -16.32 10.07
N ASP A 146 8.93 -17.04 11.08
CA ASP A 146 7.60 -16.89 11.69
C ASP A 146 7.56 -15.77 12.76
N TYR A 147 8.70 -15.08 12.97
CA TYR A 147 8.83 -13.94 13.87
C TYR A 147 9.13 -12.66 13.07
N GLU A 148 8.34 -11.63 13.33
CA GLU A 148 8.50 -10.29 12.78
C GLU A 148 9.31 -9.40 13.74
N VAL A 149 10.12 -8.52 13.17
CA VAL A 149 10.85 -7.52 13.97
C VAL A 149 10.06 -6.21 13.95
N VAL A 150 9.53 -5.83 15.10
CA VAL A 150 8.68 -4.65 15.28
C VAL A 150 9.34 -3.72 16.28
N GLY A 151 9.96 -2.64 15.77
CA GLY A 151 10.75 -1.74 16.60
C GLY A 151 11.90 -2.51 17.26
N ASP A 152 11.99 -2.43 18.57
CA ASP A 152 13.01 -3.08 19.41
C ASP A 152 12.72 -4.54 19.76
N LYS A 153 11.59 -5.11 19.30
CA LYS A 153 11.13 -6.43 19.72
C LYS A 153 10.96 -7.41 18.57
N ILE A 154 11.32 -8.67 18.83
CA ILE A 154 10.99 -9.80 17.98
C ILE A 154 9.67 -10.40 18.48
N VAL A 155 8.64 -10.32 17.66
CA VAL A 155 7.29 -10.77 17.99
C VAL A 155 6.84 -11.84 17.02
N LYS A 156 6.06 -12.81 17.51
CA LYS A 156 5.47 -13.83 16.66
C LYS A 156 4.52 -13.16 15.69
N ALA A 157 4.66 -13.45 14.39
CA ALA A 157 3.81 -12.88 13.37
C ALA A 157 2.34 -13.25 13.61
N ASN A 158 1.43 -12.32 13.30
CA ASN A 158 0.00 -12.53 13.48
C ASN A 158 -0.69 -13.17 12.27
N PHE A 159 0.10 -13.74 11.35
CA PHE A 159 -0.43 -14.44 10.19
C PHE A 159 -0.64 -15.91 10.54
N GLU A 160 -1.73 -16.51 10.09
CA GLU A 160 -1.96 -17.95 10.21
C GLU A 160 -2.16 -18.53 8.81
N GLY A 161 -1.10 -19.16 8.30
CA GLY A 161 -1.07 -19.76 6.98
C GLY A 161 -1.17 -21.28 7.03
N ASN A 162 -0.48 -21.91 6.08
CA ASN A 162 -0.45 -23.36 5.91
C ASN A 162 0.14 -24.09 7.12
N PHE A 163 -0.21 -25.38 7.25
CA PHE A 163 0.46 -26.26 8.20
C PHE A 163 1.82 -26.70 7.63
N ARG A 164 2.83 -26.71 8.50
CA ARG A 164 4.13 -27.35 8.24
C ARG A 164 3.99 -28.86 8.45
N GLU A 165 4.96 -29.63 7.95
CA GLU A 165 4.99 -31.10 8.06
C GLU A 165 4.94 -31.62 9.51
N ASP A 166 5.35 -30.80 10.47
CA ASP A 166 5.31 -31.06 11.91
C ASP A 166 3.93 -30.78 12.56
N GLY A 167 2.94 -30.36 11.77
CA GLY A 167 1.60 -29.99 12.25
C GLY A 167 1.50 -28.60 12.87
N THR A 168 2.59 -27.83 12.93
CA THR A 168 2.57 -26.43 13.38
C THR A 168 2.08 -25.50 12.27
N ARG A 169 1.48 -24.36 12.63
CA ARG A 169 1.06 -23.35 11.64
C ARG A 169 2.24 -22.47 11.23
N ILE A 170 2.44 -22.31 9.93
CA ILE A 170 3.34 -21.30 9.36
C ILE A 170 2.72 -19.93 9.59
N ARG A 171 3.49 -19.03 10.19
CA ARG A 171 3.06 -17.66 10.49
C ARG A 171 3.83 -16.66 9.67
N GLN A 172 3.75 -16.80 8.36
CA GLN A 172 4.43 -15.90 7.43
C GLN A 172 3.40 -15.14 6.62
N GLN A 173 3.70 -13.87 6.34
CA GLN A 173 2.90 -13.09 5.42
C GLN A 173 2.92 -13.77 4.04
N PRO A 174 1.75 -14.14 3.48
CA PRO A 174 1.71 -14.79 2.19
C PRO A 174 2.18 -13.83 1.09
N SER A 175 2.76 -14.37 0.02
CA SER A 175 3.37 -13.56 -1.05
C SER A 175 2.38 -12.59 -1.71
N TRP A 176 1.10 -12.96 -1.78
CA TRP A 176 0.04 -12.13 -2.34
C TRP A 176 -0.39 -10.99 -1.41
N ASP A 177 -0.13 -11.06 -0.09
CA ASP A 177 -0.57 -10.08 0.90
C ASP A 177 0.55 -9.15 1.38
N LYS A 178 1.59 -8.95 0.57
CA LYS A 178 2.70 -8.01 0.87
C LYS A 178 2.30 -6.55 0.62
N GLY A 179 1.21 -6.11 1.24
CA GLY A 179 0.65 -4.74 1.11
C GLY A 179 -0.64 -4.67 0.30
N PHE A 180 -1.02 -5.76 -0.37
CA PHE A 180 -2.22 -5.82 -1.21
C PHE A 180 -3.50 -5.53 -0.43
N THR A 181 -3.68 -6.11 0.75
CA THR A 181 -4.90 -5.92 1.54
C THR A 181 -5.08 -4.45 1.95
N ILE A 182 -4.01 -3.80 2.43
CA ILE A 182 -4.04 -2.40 2.82
C ILE A 182 -4.36 -1.51 1.61
N ASP A 183 -3.69 -1.73 0.49
CA ASP A 183 -3.87 -0.94 -0.73
C ASP A 183 -5.31 -1.05 -1.28
N VAL A 184 -5.92 -2.25 -1.25
CA VAL A 184 -7.32 -2.46 -1.66
C VAL A 184 -8.28 -1.66 -0.77
N PHE A 185 -8.07 -1.60 0.54
CA PHE A 185 -8.93 -0.82 1.45
C PHE A 185 -8.86 0.67 1.15
N TYR A 186 -7.65 1.23 1.05
CA TYR A 186 -7.49 2.67 0.80
C TYR A 186 -8.07 3.10 -0.54
N VAL A 187 -7.86 2.30 -1.60
CA VAL A 187 -8.37 2.66 -2.91
C VAL A 187 -9.85 2.39 -3.08
N SER A 188 -10.38 1.29 -2.54
CA SER A 188 -11.84 1.10 -2.53
C SER A 188 -12.53 2.24 -1.77
N TYR A 189 -11.97 2.67 -0.64
CA TYR A 189 -12.45 3.85 0.08
C TYR A 189 -12.37 5.11 -0.76
N PHE A 190 -11.21 5.41 -1.37
CA PHE A 190 -11.02 6.57 -2.22
C PHE A 190 -11.98 6.58 -3.41
N LEU A 191 -12.08 5.46 -4.15
CA LEU A 191 -12.98 5.32 -5.30
C LEU A 191 -14.45 5.46 -4.89
N THR A 192 -14.84 4.90 -3.73
CA THR A 192 -16.20 5.06 -3.19
C THR A 192 -16.48 6.52 -2.87
N PHE A 193 -15.54 7.21 -2.22
CA PHE A 193 -15.68 8.63 -1.87
C PHE A 193 -15.79 9.52 -3.12
N VAL A 194 -14.92 9.31 -4.10
CA VAL A 194 -14.96 10.01 -5.40
C VAL A 194 -16.27 9.71 -6.14
N PHE A 195 -16.71 8.45 -6.16
CA PHE A 195 -17.98 8.06 -6.75
C PHE A 195 -19.15 8.81 -6.12
N ILE A 196 -19.20 8.89 -4.78
CA ILE A 196 -20.22 9.65 -4.06
C ILE A 196 -20.17 11.13 -4.46
N ILE A 197 -18.99 11.77 -4.48
CA ILE A 197 -18.86 13.18 -4.88
C ILE A 197 -19.40 13.40 -6.29
N ILE A 198 -18.97 12.60 -7.26
CA ILE A 198 -19.40 12.71 -8.66
C ILE A 198 -20.91 12.54 -8.77
N LYS A 199 -21.48 11.55 -8.09
CA LYS A 199 -22.93 11.30 -8.14
C LYS A 199 -23.75 12.34 -7.38
N ARG A 200 -23.13 13.18 -6.55
CA ARG A 200 -23.81 14.34 -5.94
C ARG A 200 -23.81 15.59 -6.83
N LEU A 201 -23.08 15.59 -7.94
CA LEU A 201 -23.19 16.62 -8.97
C LEU A 201 -24.47 16.41 -9.81
N PRO A 202 -24.93 17.44 -10.55
CA PRO A 202 -25.97 17.28 -11.56
C PRO A 202 -25.66 16.11 -12.51
N PRO A 203 -26.70 15.40 -13.01
CA PRO A 203 -26.51 14.21 -13.83
C PRO A 203 -25.71 14.54 -15.09
N THR A 204 -24.87 13.60 -15.54
CA THR A 204 -24.00 13.76 -16.72
C THR A 204 -24.74 13.98 -18.04
N THR A 205 -26.07 13.78 -18.06
CA THR A 205 -26.95 14.10 -19.18
C THR A 205 -27.24 15.60 -19.29
N TRP A 206 -27.10 16.35 -18.21
CA TRP A 206 -27.19 17.80 -18.21
C TRP A 206 -25.81 18.40 -18.43
N GLN A 207 -25.73 19.33 -19.38
CA GLN A 207 -24.51 20.07 -19.71
C GLN A 207 -24.81 21.56 -19.49
N PRO A 208 -23.99 22.27 -18.68
CA PRO A 208 -24.13 23.71 -18.56
C PRO A 208 -23.80 24.36 -19.90
N LYS A 209 -24.68 25.24 -20.35
CA LYS A 209 -24.47 26.09 -21.52
C LYS A 209 -24.32 27.51 -21.02
N HIS A 210 -23.13 28.08 -21.12
CA HIS A 210 -22.90 29.47 -20.77
C HIS A 210 -23.26 30.37 -21.97
N GLY A 211 -24.26 31.24 -21.78
CA GLY A 211 -24.79 32.09 -22.84
C GLY A 211 -25.68 31.33 -23.83
N ASN A 212 -26.62 32.04 -24.45
CA ASN A 212 -27.55 31.55 -25.46
C ASN A 212 -26.86 31.08 -26.76
N GLN A 213 -25.96 30.10 -26.72
CA GLN A 213 -25.42 29.46 -27.91
C GLN A 213 -26.33 28.31 -28.35
N THR A 214 -27.43 28.69 -28.99
CA THR A 214 -28.13 27.89 -30.00
C THR A 214 -27.26 27.84 -31.26
N THR A 215 -26.25 26.97 -31.27
CA THR A 215 -25.68 26.49 -32.53
C THR A 215 -25.62 24.98 -32.48
N ASP A 216 -26.67 24.38 -33.05
CA ASP A 216 -26.67 23.00 -33.54
C ASP A 216 -25.56 22.85 -34.58
N VAL A 217 -24.34 22.55 -34.14
CA VAL A 217 -23.36 21.95 -35.04
C VAL A 217 -23.59 20.45 -35.01
N LYS A 218 -24.40 19.97 -35.96
CA LYS A 218 -24.48 18.55 -36.29
C LYS A 218 -23.09 18.08 -36.74
N ILE A 219 -22.36 17.41 -35.86
CA ILE A 219 -21.24 16.58 -36.28
C ILE A 219 -21.88 15.29 -36.81
N ASN A 220 -22.00 15.20 -38.14
CA ASN A 220 -22.27 13.95 -38.81
C ASN A 220 -21.06 13.03 -38.57
N TYR A 221 -21.31 11.88 -37.95
CA TYR A 221 -20.42 10.72 -38.09
C TYR A 221 -20.75 10.00 -39.39
#